data_AF-A0A529KFP5-F1
#
_entry.id   AF-A0A529KFP5-F1
#
_cell.length_a   1.000
_cell.length_b   1.000
_cell.length_c   1.000
_cell.angle_alpha   90.00
_cell.angle_beta   90.00
_cell.angle_gamma   90.00
#
_symmetry.space_group_name_H-M   'P 1'
#
loop_
_entity.id
_entity.type
_entity.pdbx_description
1 polymer ?
#
loop_
_entity_poly.entity_id
_entity_poly.type
_entity_poly.pdbx_seq_one_letter_code
_entity_poly.pdbx_strand_id
1 'polypeptide(L)'
;EVNFAGPIAAREAGIETVFQNLALADDLDVPSNLFLGREKVLFNLGPFSILDRKFMRKATEAALIRTAVKIPNLSNTIRHMSGGQRQCVAIARTATFASKLIIMDEPTAALGVQET
;
A
#
# COMPACT_ATOMS: atom_id res chain seq x y z
N GLU A 1 5.00 -27.79 -8.46
CA GLU A 1 5.51 -26.66 -9.25
C GLU A 1 4.41 -25.59 -9.31
N VAL A 2 4.74 -24.31 -9.16
CA VAL A 2 3.77 -23.20 -9.23
C VAL A 2 4.23 -22.25 -10.32
N ASN A 3 3.37 -22.03 -11.33
CA ASN A 3 3.63 -21.16 -12.47
C ASN A 3 2.67 -19.97 -12.43
N PHE A 4 3.22 -18.75 -12.41
CA PHE A 4 2.46 -17.51 -12.50
C PHE A 4 2.67 -16.87 -13.87
N ALA A 5 1.58 -16.43 -14.52
CA ALA A 5 1.64 -15.78 -15.83
C ALA A 5 2.31 -14.38 -15.81
N GLY A 6 2.53 -13.82 -14.63
CA GLY A 6 3.22 -12.55 -14.43
C GLY A 6 3.09 -12.02 -13.00
N PRO A 7 3.65 -10.84 -12.70
CA PRO A 7 3.64 -10.26 -11.35
C PRO A 7 2.23 -10.04 -10.78
N ILE A 8 1.26 -9.67 -11.63
CA ILE A 8 -0.14 -9.48 -11.21
C ILE A 8 -0.74 -10.81 -10.72
N ALA A 9 -0.47 -11.93 -11.42
CA ALA A 9 -0.97 -13.24 -11.03
C ALA A 9 -0.39 -13.71 -9.68
N ALA A 10 0.89 -13.41 -9.40
CA ALA A 10 1.49 -13.68 -8.08
C ALA A 10 0.83 -12.84 -6.97
N ARG A 11 0.55 -11.56 -7.26
CA ARG A 11 -0.15 -10.64 -6.36
C ARG A 11 -1.59 -11.10 -6.06
N GLU A 12 -2.34 -11.51 -7.07
CA GLU A 12 -3.67 -12.10 -6.91
C GLU A 12 -3.64 -13.42 -6.12
N ALA A 13 -2.56 -14.18 -6.24
CA ALA A 13 -2.35 -15.39 -5.45
C ALA A 13 -2.00 -15.13 -3.97
N GLY A 14 -1.86 -13.86 -3.56
CA GLY A 14 -1.62 -13.44 -2.18
C GLY A 14 -0.15 -13.21 -1.82
N ILE A 15 0.72 -13.07 -2.82
CA ILE A 15 2.15 -12.80 -2.67
C ILE A 15 2.39 -11.31 -2.94
N GLU A 16 2.80 -10.56 -1.93
CA GLU A 16 3.08 -9.13 -2.07
C GLU A 16 4.56 -8.82 -1.82
N THR A 17 5.06 -7.76 -2.45
CA THR A 17 6.46 -7.34 -2.33
C THR A 17 6.56 -5.88 -1.91
N VAL A 18 7.39 -5.60 -0.91
CA VAL A 18 7.87 -4.25 -0.58
C VAL A 18 9.22 -4.05 -1.26
N PHE A 19 9.29 -3.10 -2.18
CA PHE A 19 10.51 -2.72 -2.89
C PHE A 19 11.29 -1.65 -2.14
N GLN A 20 12.59 -1.53 -2.40
CA GLN A 20 13.47 -0.50 -1.80
C GLN A 20 12.94 0.92 -2.04
N ASN A 21 12.50 1.23 -3.27
CA ASN A 21 11.90 2.52 -3.62
C ASN A 21 10.42 2.66 -3.20
N LEU A 22 9.90 1.70 -2.41
CA LEU A 22 8.54 1.63 -1.86
C LEU A 22 7.40 1.51 -2.89
N ALA A 23 7.67 1.80 -4.17
CA ALA A 23 6.70 1.80 -5.26
C ALA A 23 5.43 2.59 -4.90
N LEU A 24 5.60 3.78 -4.33
CA LEU A 24 4.53 4.72 -4.01
C LEU A 24 4.45 5.82 -5.06
N ALA A 25 3.23 6.27 -5.35
CA ALA A 25 2.98 7.43 -6.18
C ALA A 25 2.96 8.69 -5.31
N ASP A 26 3.96 9.53 -5.47
CA ASP A 26 4.19 10.72 -4.64
C ASP A 26 3.04 11.73 -4.68
N ASP A 27 2.35 11.84 -5.82
CA ASP A 27 1.25 12.78 -6.06
C ASP A 27 -0.11 12.27 -5.59
N LEU A 28 -0.18 11.02 -5.15
CA LEU A 28 -1.41 10.41 -4.65
C LEU A 28 -1.45 10.43 -3.12
N ASP A 29 -2.67 10.39 -2.58
CA ASP A 29 -2.91 10.29 -1.14
C ASP A 29 -2.69 8.85 -0.64
N VAL A 30 -2.78 8.65 0.68
CA VAL A 30 -2.52 7.34 1.30
C VAL A 30 -3.53 6.28 0.87
N PRO A 31 -4.86 6.53 0.88
CA PRO A 31 -5.83 5.55 0.38
C PRO A 31 -5.61 5.17 -1.09
N SER A 32 -5.31 6.14 -1.96
CA SER A 32 -5.07 5.86 -3.37
C SER A 32 -3.81 5.03 -3.57
N ASN A 33 -2.74 5.31 -2.82
CA ASN A 33 -1.52 4.49 -2.85
C ASN A 33 -1.74 3.07 -2.35
N LEU A 34 -2.57 2.91 -1.31
CA LEU A 34 -2.89 1.60 -0.75
C LEU A 34 -3.67 0.75 -1.76
N PHE A 35 -4.66 1.33 -2.44
CA PHE A 35 -5.51 0.62 -3.41
C PHE A 35 -5.03 0.67 -4.86
N LEU A 36 -3.85 1.22 -5.16
CA LEU A 36 -3.36 1.39 -6.53
C LEU A 36 -3.30 0.05 -7.29
N GLY A 37 -3.97 -0.01 -8.45
CA GLY A 37 -4.13 -1.22 -9.27
C GLY A 37 -5.17 -2.23 -8.76
N ARG A 38 -5.88 -1.89 -7.67
CA ARG A 38 -6.98 -2.67 -7.06
C ARG A 38 -8.08 -1.74 -6.56
N GLU A 39 -8.29 -0.65 -7.29
CA GLU A 39 -9.21 0.41 -6.92
C GLU A 39 -10.62 -0.17 -6.76
N LYS A 40 -11.29 0.22 -5.68
CA LYS A 40 -12.70 -0.14 -5.49
C LYS A 40 -13.56 0.85 -6.23
N VAL A 41 -14.47 0.34 -7.04
CA VAL A 41 -15.38 1.12 -7.87
C VAL A 41 -16.81 0.90 -7.40
N LEU A 42 -17.58 1.99 -7.32
CA LEU A 42 -19.03 1.94 -7.14
C LEU A 42 -19.72 1.48 -8.42
N PHE A 43 -19.25 1.99 -9.56
CA PHE A 43 -19.75 1.65 -10.89
C PHE A 43 -18.56 1.40 -11.81
N ASN A 44 -18.51 0.21 -12.40
CA ASN A 44 -17.51 -0.15 -13.38
C ASN A 44 -18.02 0.19 -14.79
N LEU A 45 -17.46 1.24 -15.36
CA LEU A 45 -17.75 1.71 -16.73
C LEU A 45 -16.46 1.76 -17.57
N GLY A 46 -15.49 0.89 -17.24
CA GLY A 46 -14.15 0.93 -17.84
C GLY A 46 -13.41 2.23 -17.47
N PRO A 47 -12.97 3.05 -18.44
CA PRO A 47 -12.21 4.27 -18.17
C PRO A 47 -13.01 5.34 -17.41
N PHE A 48 -14.34 5.25 -17.39
CA PHE A 48 -15.23 6.20 -16.69
C PHE A 48 -15.74 5.65 -15.36
N SER A 49 -15.05 4.68 -14.77
CA SER A 49 -15.46 4.07 -13.51
C SER A 49 -15.44 5.07 -12.35
N ILE A 50 -16.44 4.98 -11.48
CA ILE A 50 -16.56 5.85 -10.30
C ILE A 50 -15.93 5.15 -9.11
N LEU A 51 -14.88 5.74 -8.54
CA LEU A 51 -14.18 5.20 -7.38
C LEU A 51 -15.01 5.28 -6.09
N ASP A 52 -15.03 4.20 -5.32
CA ASP A 52 -15.56 4.17 -3.96
C ASP A 52 -14.52 4.72 -2.96
N ARG A 53 -14.32 6.05 -3.01
CA ARG A 53 -13.39 6.75 -2.13
C ARG A 53 -13.73 6.57 -0.65
N LYS A 54 -15.02 6.46 -0.32
CA LYS A 54 -15.49 6.31 1.06
C LYS A 54 -15.08 4.94 1.63
N PHE A 55 -15.30 3.88 0.87
CA PHE A 55 -14.85 2.54 1.24
C PHE A 55 -13.33 2.48 1.36
N MET A 56 -12.60 2.95 0.34
CA MET A 56 -11.13 2.89 0.33
C MET A 56 -10.53 3.64 1.52
N ARG A 57 -11.08 4.81 1.87
CA ARG A 57 -10.64 5.56 3.06
C ARG A 57 -10.86 4.76 4.35
N LYS A 58 -12.07 4.23 4.57
CA LYS A 58 -12.40 3.47 5.79
C LYS A 58 -11.55 2.20 5.91
N ALA A 59 -11.32 1.51 4.80
CA ALA A 59 -10.48 0.32 4.76
C ALA A 59 -9.00 0.66 5.03
N THR A 60 -8.53 1.82 4.54
CA THR A 60 -7.18 2.32 4.82
C THR A 60 -7.01 2.64 6.30
N GLU A 61 -7.97 3.32 6.93
CA GLU A 61 -7.96 3.59 8.38
C GLU A 61 -7.86 2.29 9.18
N ALA A 62 -8.67 1.29 8.85
CA ALA A 62 -8.63 -0.03 9.49
C ALA A 62 -7.28 -0.76 9.28
N ALA A 63 -6.71 -0.67 8.08
CA ALA A 63 -5.41 -1.25 7.77
C ALA A 63 -4.28 -0.63 8.60
N LEU A 64 -4.24 0.71 8.70
CA LEU A 64 -3.22 1.42 9.46
C LEU A 64 -3.28 1.12 10.95
N ILE A 65 -4.50 0.99 11.51
CA ILE A 65 -4.70 0.57 12.89
C ILE A 65 -4.13 -0.84 13.12
N ARG A 66 -4.43 -1.78 12.21
CA ARG A 66 -3.91 -3.16 12.29
C ARG A 66 -2.38 -3.22 12.22
N THR A 67 -1.75 -2.33 11.47
CA THR A 67 -0.29 -2.31 11.28
C THR A 67 0.42 -1.41 12.28
N ALA A 68 -0.30 -0.84 13.27
CA ALA A 68 0.23 0.11 14.26
C ALA A 68 0.93 1.34 13.63
N VAL A 69 0.54 1.71 12.42
CA VAL A 69 1.12 2.84 11.69
C VAL A 69 0.34 4.11 12.03
N LYS A 70 1.05 5.13 12.52
CA LYS A 70 0.48 6.46 12.80
C LYS A 70 0.75 7.41 11.64
N ILE A 71 -0.30 7.71 10.87
CA ILE A 71 -0.27 8.76 9.84
C ILE A 71 -1.23 9.88 10.25
N PRO A 72 -0.75 11.13 10.36
CA PRO A 72 -1.55 12.24 10.88
C PRO A 72 -2.66 12.68 9.91
N ASN A 73 -2.43 12.61 8.60
CA ASN A 73 -3.44 12.97 7.61
C ASN A 73 -3.39 12.04 6.38
N LEU A 74 -4.46 11.27 6.18
CA LEU A 74 -4.63 10.36 5.05
C LEU A 74 -4.83 11.05 3.72
N SER A 75 -5.34 12.28 3.72
CA SER A 75 -5.65 13.05 2.51
C SER A 75 -4.43 13.81 1.97
N ASN A 76 -3.32 13.84 2.72
CA ASN A 76 -2.08 14.45 2.25
C ASN A 76 -1.42 13.54 1.21
N THR A 77 -0.77 14.16 0.24
CA THR A 77 0.04 13.45 -0.75
C THR A 77 1.27 12.82 -0.08
N ILE A 78 1.70 11.66 -0.60
CA ILE A 78 2.88 10.94 -0.09
C ILE A 78 4.16 11.79 -0.19
N ARG A 79 4.25 12.72 -1.16
CA ARG A 79 5.39 13.61 -1.35
C ARG A 79 5.81 14.36 -0.07
N HIS A 80 4.87 14.74 0.79
CA HIS A 80 5.13 15.50 2.02
C HIS A 80 5.43 14.62 3.24
N MET A 81 5.49 13.30 3.08
CA MET A 81 5.77 12.36 4.17
C MET A 81 7.28 12.15 4.37
N SER A 82 7.69 11.90 5.61
CA SER A 82 9.05 11.46 5.93
C SER A 82 9.32 10.07 5.33
N GLY A 83 10.60 9.71 5.14
CA GLY A 83 10.97 8.39 4.61
C GLY A 83 10.36 7.23 5.41
N GLY A 84 10.40 7.31 6.75
CA GLY A 84 9.77 6.32 7.64
C GLY A 84 8.24 6.25 7.49
N GLN A 85 7.56 7.40 7.33
CA GLN A 85 6.12 7.41 7.05
C GLN A 85 5.78 6.74 5.71
N ARG A 86 6.56 7.00 4.67
CA ARG A 86 6.40 6.33 3.36
C ARG A 86 6.60 4.83 3.50
N GLN A 87 7.62 4.40 4.24
CA GLN A 87 7.87 2.98 4.47
C GLN A 87 6.69 2.32 5.18
N CYS A 88 6.17 2.96 6.22
CA CYS A 88 4.97 2.50 6.92
C CYS A 88 3.75 2.37 6.00
N VAL A 89 3.54 3.31 5.06
CA VAL A 89 2.47 3.19 4.04
C VAL A 89 2.69 1.97 3.14
N ALA A 90 3.92 1.75 2.65
CA ALA A 90 4.24 0.63 1.77
C ALA A 90 4.07 -0.73 2.48
N ILE A 91 4.48 -0.81 3.74
CA ILE A 91 4.27 -1.99 4.60
C ILE A 91 2.77 -2.19 4.83
N ALA A 92 2.03 -1.14 5.19
CA ALA A 92 0.59 -1.24 5.43
C ALA A 92 -0.17 -1.70 4.19
N ARG A 93 0.18 -1.19 3.00
CA ARG A 93 -0.37 -1.66 1.72
C ARG A 93 -0.15 -3.16 1.56
N THR A 94 1.09 -3.59 1.69
CA THR A 94 1.50 -4.99 1.51
C THR A 94 0.78 -5.90 2.52
N ALA A 95 0.77 -5.52 3.81
CA ALA A 95 0.09 -6.25 4.87
C ALA A 95 -1.45 -6.27 4.75
N THR A 96 -2.03 -5.33 3.99
CA THR A 96 -3.48 -5.32 3.73
C THR A 96 -3.89 -6.37 2.72
N PHE A 97 -3.06 -6.61 1.69
CA PHE A 97 -3.41 -7.50 0.59
C PHE A 97 -2.68 -8.84 0.60
N ALA A 98 -1.57 -8.95 1.31
CA ALA A 98 -0.86 -10.21 1.45
C ALA A 98 -1.73 -11.20 2.24
N SER A 99 -1.92 -12.38 1.67
CA SER A 99 -2.64 -13.48 2.32
C SER A 99 -1.77 -14.71 2.53
N LYS A 100 -0.60 -14.80 1.88
CA LYS A 100 0.29 -15.96 1.97
C LYS A 100 1.73 -15.60 2.27
N LEU A 101 2.30 -14.64 1.55
CA LEU A 101 3.71 -14.31 1.64
C LEU A 101 3.93 -12.81 1.41
N ILE A 102 4.80 -12.24 2.23
CA ILE A 102 5.34 -10.89 2.04
C ILE A 102 6.83 -11.04 1.75
N ILE A 103 7.29 -10.48 0.64
CA ILE A 103 8.70 -10.34 0.29
C ILE A 103 9.10 -8.90 0.60
N MET A 104 10.17 -8.70 1.35
CA MET A 104 10.68 -7.37 1.67
C MET A 104 12.13 -7.26 1.21
N ASP A 105 12.38 -6.30 0.33
CA ASP A 105 13.72 -5.97 -0.14
C ASP A 105 14.32 -4.87 0.75
N GLU A 106 15.40 -5.20 1.47
CA GLU A 106 16.07 -4.34 2.45
C GLU A 106 15.14 -3.60 3.46
N PRO A 107 14.23 -4.30 4.18
CA PRO A 107 13.28 -3.65 5.08
C PRO A 107 13.93 -2.89 6.24
N THR A 108 15.17 -3.25 6.58
CA THR A 108 15.93 -2.67 7.69
C THR A 108 16.69 -1.40 7.33
N ALA A 109 16.79 -1.04 6.04
CA ALA A 109 17.54 0.14 5.61
C ALA A 109 16.94 1.47 6.13
N ALA A 110 15.64 1.51 6.37
CA ALA A 110 14.94 2.68 6.90
C ALA A 110 14.63 2.60 8.41
N LEU A 111 14.94 1.46 9.06
CA LEU A 111 15.02 1.35 10.52
C LEU A 111 16.42 1.79 10.99
N GLY A 112 16.79 3.03 10.66
CA GLY A 112 17.94 3.68 11.26
C GLY A 112 17.70 3.80 12.77
N VAL A 113 18.70 3.41 13.55
CA VAL A 113 18.73 3.38 15.02
C VAL A 113 17.95 4.57 15.60
N GLN A 114 16.97 4.32 16.47
CA GLN A 114 16.44 5.38 17.34
C GLN A 114 17.62 5.89 18.17
N GLU A 115 18.17 7.06 17.83
CA GLU A 115 19.07 7.77 18.74
C GLU A 115 18.23 8.21 19.95
N THR A 116 18.34 7.44 21.03
CA THR A 116 18.00 7.84 22.40
C THR A 116 18.97 8.87 22.93
#